data_AF-A0A2M7ERX8-F1
#
_entry.id   AF-A0A2M7ERX8-F1
#
_cell.length_a   1.000
_cell.length_b   1.000
_cell.length_c   1.000
_cell.angle_alpha   90.00
_cell.angle_beta   90.00
_cell.angle_gamma   90.00
#
_symmetry.space_group_name_H-M   'P 1'
#
loop_
_entity.id
_entity.type
_entity.pdbx_description
1 polymer ?
#
loop_
_entity_poly.entity_id
_entity_poly.type
_entity_poly.pdbx_seq_one_letter_code
_entity_poly.pdbx_strand_id
1 'polypeptide(L)'
;MFPLRDHNPSERTPVITWALIALNAIVFLSYYPSLGGQERLLLAFYDQWALVPAEVARGLEMHTILTSMFLHGGWMHIIGNMLFLYIFGDNLEDQMGHVGYLLFYLAGGVAAALAQMAANPYSSVPMVGASGAIAGVMGGYLLLFPRARVDIAFIIFVIVKIVTVPAWLTLGLWFGLQLVNGAASTGDGGGVAYWAHAGGFIAGVVLTVPVWLRVGGPGFWARTSGHPPHQETRPTGGSVIPRVVRSSTRKEPRDLTSVPRAGRRRTGRRSPWGGSR
;
A
#
# COMPACT_ATOMS: atom_id res chain seq x y z
N MET A 1 -4.10 -9.19 4.42
CA MET A 1 -4.54 -7.94 3.77
C MET A 1 -3.86 -7.89 2.42
N PHE A 2 -4.58 -8.01 1.31
CA PHE A 2 -3.97 -8.08 -0.03
C PHE A 2 -4.21 -6.75 -0.76
N PRO A 3 -3.19 -5.89 -0.89
CA PRO A 3 -3.31 -4.71 -1.74
C PRO A 3 -3.45 -5.18 -3.20
N LEU A 4 -4.37 -4.60 -3.96
CA LEU A 4 -4.60 -4.95 -5.36
C LEU A 4 -3.97 -3.96 -6.33
N ARG A 5 -4.00 -2.67 -5.96
CA ARG A 5 -3.58 -1.57 -6.81
C ARG A 5 -3.47 -0.29 -5.97
N ASP A 6 -2.55 0.58 -6.37
CA ASP A 6 -2.57 1.99 -5.98
C ASP A 6 -3.19 2.84 -7.13
N HIS A 7 -3.84 3.94 -6.77
CA HIS A 7 -4.50 4.82 -7.75
C HIS A 7 -3.54 5.86 -8.33
N ASN A 8 -2.24 5.59 -8.27
CA ASN A 8 -1.23 6.60 -8.50
C ASN A 8 -0.44 6.36 -9.81
N PRO A 9 -0.51 7.28 -10.78
CA PRO A 9 0.33 7.17 -11.97
C PRO A 9 1.78 7.54 -11.65
N SER A 10 2.73 6.66 -11.99
CA SER A 10 4.17 6.98 -12.00
C SER A 10 4.53 7.77 -13.27
N GLU A 11 5.34 8.82 -13.16
CA GLU A 11 5.85 9.58 -14.32
C GLU A 11 7.03 8.88 -14.99
N ARG A 12 7.83 8.14 -14.21
CA ARG A 12 8.96 7.34 -14.70
C ARG A 12 8.58 5.87 -14.88
N THR A 13 9.17 5.24 -15.89
CA THR A 13 9.10 3.78 -16.05
C THR A 13 9.86 3.10 -14.92
N PRO A 14 9.25 2.23 -14.09
CA PRO A 14 9.87 1.67 -12.91
C PRO A 14 10.75 0.44 -13.25
N VAL A 15 11.85 0.69 -13.97
CA VAL A 15 12.74 -0.35 -14.53
C VAL A 15 13.38 -1.19 -13.44
N ILE A 16 13.79 -0.60 -12.32
CA ILE A 16 14.42 -1.33 -11.21
C ILE A 16 13.40 -2.20 -10.49
N THR A 17 12.19 -1.69 -10.26
CA THR A 17 11.09 -2.49 -9.70
C THR A 17 10.82 -3.72 -10.56
N TRP A 18 10.74 -3.56 -11.88
CA TRP A 18 10.58 -4.69 -12.81
C TRP A 18 11.77 -5.63 -12.83
N ALA A 19 13.00 -5.10 -12.80
CA ALA A 19 14.22 -5.90 -12.75
C ALA A 19 14.30 -6.73 -11.47
N LEU A 20 13.94 -6.16 -10.31
CA LEU A 20 13.86 -6.88 -9.05
C LEU A 20 12.79 -7.98 -9.11
N ILE A 21 11.62 -7.70 -9.69
CA ILE A 21 10.57 -8.71 -9.88
C ILE A 21 11.07 -9.86 -10.75
N ALA A 22 11.66 -9.54 -11.91
CA ALA A 22 12.19 -10.52 -12.84
C ALA A 22 13.31 -11.36 -12.21
N LEU A 23 14.23 -10.71 -11.49
CA LEU A 23 15.33 -11.39 -10.79
C LEU A 23 14.81 -12.39 -9.75
N ASN A 24 13.85 -11.97 -8.91
CA ASN A 24 13.22 -12.86 -7.93
C ASN A 24 12.51 -14.04 -8.60
N ALA A 25 11.82 -13.81 -9.72
CA ALA A 25 11.17 -14.88 -10.48
C ALA A 25 12.19 -15.87 -11.06
N ILE A 26 13.28 -15.38 -11.67
CA ILE A 26 14.36 -16.21 -12.23
C ILE A 26 15.00 -17.05 -11.13
N VAL A 27 15.37 -16.43 -10.01
CA VAL A 27 15.97 -17.11 -8.86
C VAL A 27 15.02 -18.18 -8.33
N PHE A 28 13.74 -17.87 -8.11
CA PHE A 28 12.75 -18.84 -7.66
C PHE A 28 12.59 -20.03 -8.62
N LEU A 29 12.49 -19.77 -9.93
CA LEU A 29 12.36 -20.83 -10.93
C LEU A 29 13.59 -21.73 -11.01
N SER A 30 14.78 -21.23 -10.66
CA SER A 30 16.03 -22.01 -10.71
C SER A 30 16.08 -23.17 -9.70
N TYR A 31 15.46 -23.02 -8.52
CA TYR A 31 15.41 -24.07 -7.48
C TYR A 31 13.99 -24.61 -7.23
N TYR A 32 12.98 -24.10 -7.93
CA TYR A 32 11.60 -24.57 -7.80
C TYR A 32 11.43 -26.09 -7.95
N PRO A 33 12.10 -26.79 -8.87
CA PRO A 33 11.99 -28.25 -8.96
C PRO A 33 12.37 -28.98 -7.66
N SER A 34 13.26 -28.40 -6.86
CA SER A 34 13.68 -28.97 -5.57
C SER A 34 12.63 -28.82 -4.47
N LEU A 35 11.73 -27.82 -4.55
CA LEU A 35 10.61 -27.63 -3.62
C LEU A 35 9.58 -28.77 -3.69
N GLY A 36 9.50 -29.50 -4.82
CA GLY A 36 8.43 -30.46 -5.09
C GLY A 36 8.75 -31.94 -4.86
N GLY A 37 9.92 -32.29 -4.30
CA GLY A 37 10.26 -33.70 -4.06
C GLY A 37 11.73 -34.02 -3.77
N GLN A 38 12.58 -33.02 -3.56
CA GLN A 38 14.01 -33.20 -3.29
C GLN A 38 14.42 -32.41 -2.04
N GLU A 39 13.76 -32.69 -0.90
CA GLU A 39 13.94 -31.96 0.36
C GLU A 39 15.41 -31.81 0.77
N ARG A 40 16.22 -32.86 0.59
CA ARG A 40 17.65 -32.82 0.91
C ARG A 40 18.43 -31.79 0.09
N LEU A 41 18.09 -31.62 -1.19
CA LEU A 41 18.73 -30.62 -2.06
C LEU A 41 18.22 -29.22 -1.76
N LEU A 42 16.94 -29.08 -1.41
CA LEU A 42 16.37 -27.82 -0.97
C LEU A 42 17.03 -27.33 0.33
N LEU A 43 17.21 -28.22 1.30
CA LEU A 43 17.90 -27.91 2.55
C LEU A 43 19.35 -27.49 2.29
N ALA A 44 20.09 -28.25 1.49
CA ALA A 44 21.46 -27.89 1.11
C ALA A 44 21.54 -26.54 0.36
N PHE A 45 20.52 -26.21 -0.43
CA PHE A 45 20.44 -24.92 -1.09
C PHE A 45 20.14 -23.78 -0.10
N TYR A 46 19.23 -23.99 0.86
CA TYR A 46 18.97 -23.00 1.91
C TYR A 46 20.16 -22.80 2.84
N ASP A 47 20.87 -23.85 3.21
CA ASP A 47 22.09 -23.73 4.03
C ASP A 47 23.17 -22.86 3.35
N GLN A 48 23.18 -22.76 2.02
CA GLN A 48 24.14 -21.95 1.27
C GLN A 48 23.66 -20.52 0.98
N TRP A 49 22.34 -20.31 0.86
CA TRP A 49 21.81 -19.08 0.27
C TRP A 49 20.75 -18.37 1.12
N ALA A 50 20.13 -19.07 2.07
CA ALA A 50 19.19 -18.49 3.03
C ALA A 50 19.92 -17.98 4.26
N LEU A 51 19.37 -16.96 4.91
CA LEU A 51 19.99 -16.41 6.11
C LEU A 51 19.64 -17.30 7.29
N VAL A 52 20.65 -17.91 7.91
CA VAL A 52 20.51 -18.60 9.20
C VAL A 52 21.15 -17.71 10.27
N PRO A 53 20.36 -17.10 11.18
CA PRO A 53 20.91 -16.14 12.15
C PRO A 53 22.09 -16.68 12.97
N ALA A 54 22.03 -17.95 13.40
CA ALA A 54 23.10 -18.60 14.15
C ALA A 54 24.42 -18.78 13.37
N GLU A 55 24.38 -18.82 12.04
CA GLU A 55 25.58 -18.94 11.20
C GLU A 55 26.24 -17.58 10.99
N VAL A 56 25.42 -16.60 10.62
CA VAL A 56 25.88 -15.21 10.44
C VAL A 56 26.40 -14.63 11.75
N ALA A 57 25.78 -14.94 12.89
CA ALA A 57 26.26 -14.54 14.21
C ALA A 57 27.65 -15.12 14.56
N ARG A 58 28.03 -16.25 13.95
CA ARG A 58 29.37 -16.85 14.05
C ARG A 58 30.35 -16.33 13.00
N GLY A 59 29.93 -15.39 12.15
CA GLY A 59 30.73 -14.84 11.05
C GLY A 59 30.80 -15.75 9.82
N LEU A 60 29.90 -16.73 9.71
CA LEU A 60 29.79 -17.64 8.57
C LEU A 60 28.72 -17.14 7.59
N GLU A 61 28.83 -17.53 6.31
CA GLU A 61 27.79 -17.32 5.30
C GLU A 61 27.26 -15.86 5.22
N MET A 62 28.13 -14.86 5.41
CA MET A 62 27.73 -13.44 5.49
C MET A 62 27.03 -12.92 4.23
N HIS A 63 27.26 -13.54 3.08
CA HIS A 63 26.54 -13.21 1.84
C HIS A 63 25.04 -13.48 1.93
N THR A 64 24.61 -14.38 2.84
CA THR A 64 23.20 -14.73 3.03
C THR A 64 22.35 -13.55 3.48
N ILE A 65 22.93 -12.53 4.11
CA ILE A 65 22.27 -11.25 4.41
C ILE A 65 21.66 -10.62 3.16
N LEU A 66 22.34 -10.74 2.02
CA LEU A 66 21.86 -10.22 0.73
C LEU A 66 21.13 -11.29 -0.07
N THR A 67 21.66 -12.51 -0.16
CA THR A 67 21.08 -13.53 -1.05
C THR A 67 19.72 -14.02 -0.56
N SER A 68 19.48 -14.03 0.76
CA SER A 68 18.18 -14.43 1.33
C SER A 68 17.02 -13.56 0.85
N MET A 69 17.31 -12.29 0.47
CA MET A 69 16.33 -11.35 -0.06
C MET A 69 15.69 -11.85 -1.38
N PHE A 70 16.37 -12.74 -2.10
CA PHE A 70 15.93 -13.23 -3.41
C PHE A 70 15.33 -14.65 -3.36
N LEU A 71 15.31 -15.27 -2.18
CA LEU A 71 14.77 -16.61 -1.96
C LEU A 71 13.33 -16.58 -1.48
N HIS A 72 12.56 -17.63 -1.76
CA HIS A 72 11.13 -17.71 -1.50
C HIS A 72 10.69 -19.16 -1.23
N GLY A 73 9.98 -19.36 -0.13
CA GLY A 73 9.50 -20.68 0.29
C GLY A 73 8.32 -21.29 -0.49
N GLY A 74 7.85 -20.65 -1.56
CA GLY A 74 6.75 -21.17 -2.38
C GLY A 74 5.98 -20.11 -3.18
N TRP A 75 5.03 -20.55 -4.01
CA TRP A 75 4.27 -19.69 -4.93
C TRP A 75 3.54 -18.54 -4.25
N MET A 76 2.79 -18.81 -3.18
CA MET A 76 2.07 -17.76 -2.45
C MET A 76 3.02 -16.72 -1.83
N HIS A 77 4.22 -17.15 -1.44
CA HIS A 77 5.21 -16.27 -0.86
C HIS A 77 5.78 -15.31 -1.92
N ILE A 78 6.24 -15.84 -3.07
CA ILE A 78 6.78 -14.99 -4.15
C ILE A 78 5.69 -14.10 -4.78
N ILE A 79 4.52 -14.64 -5.09
CA ILE A 79 3.43 -13.86 -5.70
C ILE A 79 3.02 -12.72 -4.76
N GLY A 80 2.91 -12.98 -3.45
CA GLY A 80 2.63 -11.96 -2.46
C GLY A 80 3.69 -10.86 -2.44
N ASN A 81 4.98 -11.23 -2.38
CA ASN A 81 6.06 -10.24 -2.37
C ASN A 81 6.08 -9.40 -3.66
N MET A 82 5.97 -10.03 -4.83
CA MET A 82 6.02 -9.31 -6.10
C MET A 82 4.82 -8.38 -6.27
N LEU A 83 3.64 -8.76 -5.77
CA LEU A 83 2.45 -7.90 -5.76
C LEU A 83 2.68 -6.64 -4.92
N PHE A 84 3.19 -6.78 -3.70
CA PHE A 84 3.49 -5.62 -2.85
C PHE A 84 4.61 -4.75 -3.44
N LEU A 85 5.67 -5.37 -3.97
CA LEU A 85 6.75 -4.64 -4.64
C LEU A 85 6.24 -3.87 -5.86
N TYR A 86 5.36 -4.47 -6.64
CA TYR A 86 4.75 -3.82 -7.81
C TYR A 86 3.87 -2.63 -7.42
N ILE A 87 3.08 -2.74 -6.34
CA ILE A 87 2.14 -1.69 -5.91
C ILE A 87 2.82 -0.49 -5.26
N PHE A 88 3.90 -0.72 -4.50
CA PHE A 88 4.54 0.36 -3.75
C PHE A 88 5.87 0.82 -4.35
N GLY A 89 6.53 -0.03 -5.14
CA GLY A 89 7.89 0.19 -5.61
C GLY A 89 8.01 1.29 -6.66
N ASP A 90 7.05 1.40 -7.56
CA ASP A 90 7.08 2.36 -8.67
C ASP A 90 7.08 3.82 -8.19
N ASN A 91 6.23 4.17 -7.22
CA ASN A 91 6.13 5.50 -6.65
C ASN A 91 7.43 5.87 -5.91
N LEU A 92 8.08 4.90 -5.25
CA LEU A 92 9.37 5.15 -4.59
C LEU A 92 10.50 5.31 -5.60
N GLU A 93 10.53 4.48 -6.64
CA GLU A 93 11.50 4.57 -7.72
C GLU A 93 11.41 5.90 -8.46
N ASP A 94 10.19 6.40 -8.65
CA ASP A 94 9.95 7.70 -9.26
C ASP A 94 10.58 8.84 -8.42
N GLN A 95 10.34 8.84 -7.10
CA GLN A 95 10.84 9.88 -6.20
C GLN A 95 12.36 9.79 -5.93
N MET A 96 12.93 8.59 -5.90
CA MET A 96 14.35 8.37 -5.59
C MET A 96 15.24 8.27 -6.83
N GLY A 97 14.65 8.02 -8.00
CA GLY A 97 15.38 7.59 -9.20
C GLY A 97 15.88 6.15 -9.10
N HIS A 98 16.24 5.55 -10.24
CA HIS A 98 16.61 4.14 -10.35
C HIS A 98 17.71 3.71 -9.36
N VAL A 99 18.86 4.39 -9.36
CA VAL A 99 20.00 4.02 -8.52
C VAL A 99 19.71 4.24 -7.04
N GLY A 100 19.09 5.38 -6.70
CA GLY A 100 18.71 5.68 -5.31
C GLY A 100 17.75 4.65 -4.76
N TYR A 101 16.76 4.25 -5.55
CA TYR A 101 15.79 3.23 -5.18
C TYR A 101 16.41 1.83 -5.02
N LEU A 102 17.33 1.43 -5.91
CA LEU A 102 18.03 0.15 -5.78
C LEU A 102 18.83 0.08 -4.48
N LEU A 103 19.61 1.12 -4.18
CA LEU A 103 20.39 1.20 -2.95
C LEU A 103 19.49 1.21 -1.71
N PHE A 104 18.39 1.95 -1.76
CA PHE A 104 17.37 1.98 -0.71
C PHE A 104 16.76 0.59 -0.46
N TYR A 105 16.38 -0.13 -1.52
CA TYR A 105 15.81 -1.47 -1.44
C TYR A 105 16.78 -2.46 -0.78
N LEU A 106 18.05 -2.47 -1.24
CA LEU A 106 19.09 -3.34 -0.69
C LEU A 106 19.40 -2.99 0.76
N ALA A 107 19.55 -1.70 1.10
CA ALA A 107 19.80 -1.25 2.47
C ALA A 107 18.63 -1.60 3.41
N GLY A 108 17.38 -1.47 2.95
CA GLY A 108 16.19 -1.88 3.69
C GLY A 108 16.17 -3.39 3.96
N GLY A 109 16.56 -4.22 2.98
CA GLY A 109 16.68 -5.66 3.15
C GLY A 109 17.79 -6.06 4.14
N VAL A 110 18.96 -5.43 4.05
CA VAL A 110 20.05 -5.62 5.03
C VAL A 110 19.59 -5.23 6.44
N ALA A 111 18.95 -4.08 6.60
CA ALA A 111 18.43 -3.63 7.90
C ALA A 111 17.36 -4.58 8.45
N ALA A 112 16.49 -5.12 7.59
CA ALA A 112 15.52 -6.15 7.96
C ALA A 112 16.21 -7.42 8.46
N ALA A 113 17.21 -7.92 7.73
CA ALA A 113 17.99 -9.09 8.13
C ALA A 113 18.65 -8.89 9.49
N LEU A 114 19.31 -7.75 9.69
CA LEU A 114 19.96 -7.40 10.95
C LEU A 114 18.95 -7.28 12.11
N ALA A 115 17.75 -6.74 11.87
CA ALA A 115 16.71 -6.66 12.89
C ALA A 115 16.21 -8.05 13.32
N GLN A 116 16.03 -8.97 12.38
CA GLN A 116 15.66 -10.36 12.69
C GLN A 116 16.77 -11.07 13.47
N MET A 117 18.03 -10.89 13.06
CA MET A 117 19.18 -11.44 13.77
C MET A 117 19.30 -10.87 15.18
N ALA A 118 19.06 -9.57 15.37
CA ALA A 118 19.09 -8.96 16.69
C ALA A 118 17.99 -9.52 17.61
N ALA A 119 16.83 -9.86 17.04
CA ALA A 119 15.72 -10.44 17.79
C ALA A 119 15.93 -11.91 18.16
N ASN A 120 16.55 -12.71 17.28
CA ASN A 120 16.85 -14.11 17.55
C ASN A 120 18.19 -14.55 16.91
N PRO A 121 19.33 -14.18 17.51
CA PRO A 121 20.66 -14.39 16.92
C PRO A 121 21.09 -15.86 16.88
N TYR A 122 20.46 -16.72 17.68
CA TYR A 122 20.79 -18.14 17.78
C TYR A 122 19.80 -19.04 17.03
N SER A 123 18.87 -18.45 16.28
CA SER A 123 17.92 -19.23 15.48
C SER A 123 18.64 -20.03 14.40
N SER A 124 18.31 -21.32 14.33
CA SER A 124 18.69 -22.22 13.24
C SER A 124 17.63 -22.27 12.13
N VAL A 125 16.57 -21.46 12.21
CA VAL A 125 15.51 -21.42 11.22
C VAL A 125 15.96 -20.56 10.03
N PRO A 126 16.07 -21.12 8.81
CA PRO A 126 16.44 -20.34 7.63
C PRO A 126 15.39 -19.27 7.31
N MET A 127 15.86 -18.05 7.08
CA MET A 127 15.06 -16.91 6.66
C MET A 127 15.27 -16.68 5.16
N VAL A 128 14.16 -16.58 4.44
CA VAL A 128 14.11 -16.28 3.01
C VAL A 128 12.99 -15.26 2.75
N GLY A 129 13.18 -14.38 1.78
CA GLY A 129 12.11 -13.51 1.29
C GLY A 129 12.55 -12.08 1.04
N ALA A 130 12.00 -11.50 -0.04
CA ALA A 130 12.10 -10.08 -0.35
C ALA A 130 11.31 -9.19 0.64
N SER A 131 10.47 -9.80 1.48
CA SER A 131 9.46 -9.11 2.31
C SER A 131 10.05 -8.09 3.28
N GLY A 132 11.28 -8.29 3.79
CA GLY A 132 11.98 -7.32 4.62
C GLY A 132 12.33 -6.02 3.87
N ALA A 133 12.85 -6.14 2.65
CA ALA A 133 13.13 -4.98 1.79
C ALA A 133 11.84 -4.29 1.34
N ILE A 134 10.81 -5.07 1.01
CA ILE A 134 9.48 -4.56 0.66
C ILE A 134 8.84 -3.84 1.85
N ALA A 135 9.06 -4.32 3.08
CA ALA A 135 8.66 -3.59 4.28
C ALA A 135 9.35 -2.23 4.36
N GLY A 136 10.61 -2.14 3.98
CA GLY A 136 11.31 -0.87 3.76
C GLY A 136 10.61 0.03 2.74
N VAL A 137 10.25 -0.51 1.57
CA VAL A 137 9.47 0.21 0.55
C VAL A 137 8.16 0.74 1.14
N MET A 138 7.42 -0.08 1.90
CA MET A 138 6.18 0.36 2.57
C MET A 138 6.41 1.45 3.61
N GLY A 139 7.50 1.38 4.38
CA GLY A 139 7.88 2.42 5.33
C GLY A 139 8.18 3.76 4.65
N GLY A 140 8.94 3.72 3.56
CA GLY A 140 9.20 4.92 2.74
C GLY A 140 7.93 5.47 2.09
N TYR A 141 7.06 4.57 1.59
CA TYR A 141 5.78 4.93 1.00
C TYR A 141 4.88 5.66 2.00
N LEU A 142 4.81 5.18 3.23
CA LEU A 142 4.04 5.82 4.30
C LEU A 142 4.53 7.25 4.57
N LEU A 143 5.84 7.48 4.59
CA LEU A 143 6.39 8.81 4.85
C LEU A 143 6.07 9.79 3.71
N LEU A 144 6.23 9.37 2.46
CA LEU A 144 5.99 10.24 1.31
C LEU A 144 4.49 10.46 1.07
N PHE A 145 3.68 9.42 1.19
CA PHE A 145 2.29 9.41 0.73
C PHE A 145 1.30 8.92 1.79
N PRO A 146 1.26 9.55 2.99
CA PRO A 146 0.48 9.05 4.11
C PRO A 146 -1.03 8.98 3.84
N ARG A 147 -1.55 9.79 2.90
CA ARG A 147 -2.98 9.83 2.54
C ARG A 147 -3.30 9.14 1.23
N ALA A 148 -2.31 8.52 0.57
CA ALA A 148 -2.55 7.72 -0.63
C ALA A 148 -3.61 6.65 -0.39
N ARG A 149 -4.44 6.41 -1.39
CA ARG A 149 -5.52 5.43 -1.34
C ARG A 149 -5.00 4.08 -1.81
N VAL A 150 -5.00 3.10 -0.90
CA VAL A 150 -4.61 1.72 -1.20
C VAL A 150 -5.87 0.87 -1.27
N ASP A 151 -6.09 0.20 -2.40
CA ASP A 151 -7.18 -0.75 -2.53
C ASP A 151 -6.79 -2.08 -1.92
N ILE A 152 -7.52 -2.48 -0.89
CA ILE A 152 -7.31 -3.74 -0.19
C ILE A 152 -8.43 -4.70 -0.59
N ALA A 153 -8.05 -5.86 -1.13
CA ALA A 153 -8.93 -7.00 -1.20
C ALA A 153 -9.01 -7.70 0.16
N PHE A 154 -10.23 -7.80 0.67
CA PHE A 154 -10.62 -8.78 1.68
C PHE A 154 -11.25 -9.97 0.96
N ILE A 155 -10.56 -11.12 1.02
CA ILE A 155 -11.09 -12.39 0.52
C ILE A 155 -11.71 -13.10 1.72
N ILE A 156 -13.04 -13.11 1.80
CA ILE A 156 -13.79 -13.85 2.82
C ILE A 156 -14.47 -15.02 2.12
N PHE A 157 -13.88 -16.21 2.23
CA PHE A 157 -14.27 -17.47 1.57
C PHE A 157 -14.31 -17.40 0.03
N VAL A 158 -15.35 -16.81 -0.54
CA VAL A 158 -15.56 -16.67 -2.01
C VAL A 158 -15.91 -15.22 -2.40
N ILE A 159 -16.14 -14.33 -1.42
CA ILE A 159 -16.48 -12.93 -1.67
C ILE A 159 -15.20 -12.10 -1.60
N VAL A 160 -14.83 -11.51 -2.75
CA VAL A 160 -13.76 -10.51 -2.83
C VAL A 160 -14.38 -9.13 -2.64
N LYS A 161 -14.19 -8.52 -1.48
CA LYS A 161 -14.59 -7.13 -1.22
C LYS A 161 -13.37 -6.23 -1.29
N ILE A 162 -13.39 -5.26 -2.20
CA ILE A 162 -12.33 -4.27 -2.33
C ILE A 162 -12.72 -3.06 -1.49
N VAL A 163 -11.86 -2.67 -0.55
CA VAL A 163 -12.03 -1.48 0.29
C VAL A 163 -10.83 -0.58 0.11
N THR A 164 -11.08 0.67 -0.23
CA THR A 164 -10.06 1.70 -0.35
C THR A 164 -9.79 2.32 1.01
N VAL A 165 -8.56 2.21 1.51
CA VAL A 165 -8.17 2.69 2.84
C VAL A 165 -6.93 3.58 2.71
N PRO A 166 -6.81 4.70 3.45
CA PRO A 166 -5.63 5.53 3.39
C PRO A 166 -4.38 4.77 3.88
N ALA A 167 -3.25 5.01 3.22
CA ALA A 167 -1.98 4.32 3.43
C ALA A 167 -1.53 4.36 4.90
N TRP A 168 -1.70 5.49 5.60
CA TRP A 168 -1.34 5.59 7.02
C TRP A 168 -2.05 4.58 7.91
N LEU A 169 -3.34 4.34 7.67
CA LEU A 169 -4.11 3.39 8.47
C LEU A 169 -3.72 1.96 8.10
N THR A 170 -3.65 1.70 6.80
CA THR A 170 -3.31 0.40 6.21
C THR A 170 -1.93 -0.10 6.64
N LEU A 171 -0.90 0.71 6.38
CA LEU A 171 0.50 0.36 6.64
C LEU A 171 0.83 0.48 8.13
N GLY A 172 0.23 1.46 8.84
CA GLY A 172 0.38 1.59 10.29
C GLY A 172 -0.20 0.40 11.04
N LEU A 173 -1.41 -0.07 10.67
CA LEU A 173 -2.00 -1.27 11.25
C LEU A 173 -1.19 -2.52 10.91
N TRP A 174 -0.76 -2.66 9.65
CA TRP A 174 0.07 -3.79 9.23
C TRP A 174 1.38 -3.86 10.03
N PHE A 175 2.06 -2.72 10.22
CA PHE A 175 3.27 -2.61 11.03
C PHE A 175 3.01 -2.96 12.51
N GLY A 176 1.93 -2.42 13.10
CA GLY A 176 1.53 -2.76 14.46
C GLY A 176 1.29 -4.26 14.65
N LEU A 177 0.67 -4.92 13.67
CA LEU A 177 0.51 -6.38 13.66
C LEU A 177 1.83 -7.13 13.57
N GLN A 178 2.85 -6.61 12.88
CA GLN A 178 4.20 -7.22 12.90
C GLN A 178 4.77 -7.22 14.32
N LEU A 179 4.64 -6.11 15.05
CA LEU A 179 5.15 -6.00 16.42
C LEU A 179 4.43 -6.96 17.37
N VAL A 180 3.09 -7.02 17.30
CA VAL A 180 2.28 -7.90 18.15
C VAL A 180 2.60 -9.38 17.86
N ASN A 181 2.65 -9.76 16.58
CA ASN A 181 2.93 -11.15 16.21
C ASN A 181 4.39 -11.53 16.48
N GLY A 182 5.34 -10.62 16.29
CA GLY A 182 6.74 -10.85 16.63
C GLY A 182 6.95 -11.06 18.14
N ALA A 183 6.23 -10.31 18.98
CA ALA A 183 6.24 -10.48 20.42
C ALA A 183 5.52 -11.77 20.88
N ALA A 184 4.50 -12.21 20.14
CA ALA A 184 3.74 -13.43 20.44
C ALA A 184 4.41 -14.72 19.89
N SER A 185 5.32 -14.60 18.92
CA SER A 185 5.99 -15.75 18.31
C SER A 185 7.07 -16.31 19.23
N THR A 186 7.12 -17.64 19.36
CA THR A 186 8.14 -18.34 20.16
C THR A 186 9.44 -18.59 19.41
N GLY A 187 9.52 -18.27 18.10
CA GLY A 187 10.76 -18.33 17.31
C GLY A 187 11.28 -19.73 16.93
N ASP A 188 10.75 -20.79 17.54
CA ASP A 188 11.27 -22.16 17.42
C ASP A 188 10.67 -22.97 16.25
N GLY A 189 9.63 -22.46 15.60
CA GLY A 189 9.01 -23.05 14.41
C GLY A 189 9.11 -22.12 13.22
N GLY A 190 9.42 -22.68 12.04
CA GLY A 190 9.39 -21.93 10.77
C GLY A 190 8.11 -21.10 10.63
N GLY A 191 8.20 -19.93 10.00
CA GLY A 191 7.09 -18.99 9.96
C GLY A 191 7.46 -17.64 9.37
N VAL A 192 6.72 -16.61 9.78
CA VAL A 192 6.92 -15.23 9.30
C VAL A 192 8.01 -14.54 10.13
N ALA A 193 8.99 -13.94 9.45
CA ALA A 193 10.04 -13.13 10.07
C ALA A 193 9.52 -11.74 10.47
N TYR A 194 8.67 -11.68 11.50
CA TYR A 194 8.01 -10.44 11.95
C TYR A 194 8.99 -9.32 12.30
N TRP A 195 10.14 -9.65 12.90
CA TRP A 195 11.17 -8.66 13.25
C TRP A 195 11.93 -8.15 12.04
N ALA A 196 12.11 -8.99 11.00
CA ALA A 196 12.61 -8.52 9.71
C ALA A 196 11.68 -7.47 9.11
N HIS A 197 10.36 -7.73 9.13
CA HIS A 197 9.37 -6.78 8.62
C HIS A 197 9.36 -5.47 9.40
N ALA A 198 9.38 -5.54 10.73
CA ALA A 198 9.40 -4.34 11.57
C ALA A 198 10.68 -3.52 11.36
N GLY A 199 11.84 -4.18 11.35
CA GLY A 199 13.13 -3.53 11.12
C GLY A 199 13.25 -2.92 9.73
N GLY A 200 12.83 -3.66 8.69
CA GLY A 200 12.77 -3.17 7.32
C GLY A 200 11.89 -1.93 7.21
N PHE A 201 10.68 -1.97 7.78
CA PHE A 201 9.75 -0.84 7.78
C PHE A 201 10.32 0.42 8.43
N ILE A 202 10.90 0.29 9.63
CA ILE A 202 11.54 1.41 10.33
C ILE A 202 12.72 1.96 9.51
N ALA A 203 13.59 1.08 9.01
CA ALA A 203 14.71 1.48 8.17
C ALA A 203 14.23 2.21 6.91
N GLY A 204 13.16 1.73 6.28
CA GLY A 204 12.52 2.38 5.15
C GLY A 204 12.07 3.81 5.44
N VAL A 205 11.40 4.03 6.58
CA VAL A 205 11.01 5.38 7.03
C VAL A 205 12.25 6.26 7.18
N VAL A 206 13.26 5.79 7.91
CA VAL A 206 14.49 6.54 8.22
C VAL A 206 15.29 6.87 6.96
N LEU A 207 15.54 5.89 6.10
CA LEU A 207 16.28 6.06 4.84
C LEU A 207 15.54 6.97 3.85
N THR A 208 14.21 7.12 3.97
CA THR A 208 13.43 8.02 3.12
C THR A 208 13.45 9.47 3.60
N VAL A 209 13.83 9.76 4.85
CA VAL A 209 13.86 11.13 5.41
C VAL A 209 14.64 12.13 4.53
N PRO A 210 15.86 11.84 4.04
CA PRO A 210 16.60 12.77 3.19
C PRO A 210 15.87 13.10 1.88
N VAL A 211 15.15 12.11 1.31
CA VAL A 211 14.34 12.30 0.10
C VAL A 211 13.13 13.17 0.41
N TRP A 212 12.42 12.87 1.50
CA TRP A 212 11.27 13.65 1.96
C TRP A 212 11.64 15.12 2.21
N LEU A 213 12.77 15.38 2.86
CA LEU A 213 13.27 16.74 3.06
C LEU A 213 13.60 17.43 1.73
N ARG A 214 14.25 16.74 0.79
CA ARG A 214 14.60 17.27 -0.53
C ARG A 214 13.37 17.70 -1.34
N VAL A 215 12.26 16.95 -1.27
CA VAL A 215 11.02 17.29 -1.98
C VAL A 215 10.18 18.36 -1.27
N GLY A 216 10.62 18.84 -0.10
CA GLY A 216 10.01 19.96 0.63
C GLY A 216 9.28 19.58 1.92
N GLY A 217 9.47 18.36 2.42
CA GLY A 217 9.04 17.93 3.74
C GLY A 217 7.53 18.15 4.00
N PRO A 218 7.13 18.84 5.07
CA PRO A 218 5.72 19.15 5.31
C PRO A 218 5.08 19.98 4.18
N GLY A 219 5.87 20.82 3.51
CA GLY A 219 5.42 21.58 2.34
C GLY A 219 5.08 20.68 1.15
N PHE A 220 5.76 19.54 1.00
CA PHE A 220 5.40 18.53 0.02
C PHE A 220 3.99 17.99 0.29
N TRP A 221 3.71 17.57 1.54
CA TRP A 221 2.39 17.09 1.91
C TRP A 221 1.29 18.14 1.75
N ALA A 222 1.59 19.42 2.01
CA ALA A 222 0.64 20.50 1.80
C ALA A 222 0.28 20.66 0.31
N ARG A 223 1.27 20.55 -0.59
CA ARG A 223 1.06 20.66 -2.04
C ARG A 223 0.35 19.44 -2.63
N THR A 224 0.67 18.23 -2.15
CA THR A 224 0.10 16.99 -2.70
C THR A 224 -1.10 16.45 -1.90
N SER A 225 -1.50 17.15 -0.83
CA SER A 225 -2.44 16.64 0.17
C SER A 225 -2.06 15.26 0.74
N GLY A 226 -0.77 14.91 0.74
CA GLY A 226 -0.25 13.62 1.18
C GLY A 226 -0.54 12.44 0.23
N HIS A 227 -0.92 12.72 -1.01
CA HIS A 227 -0.97 11.73 -2.10
C HIS A 227 0.32 11.85 -2.93
N PRO A 228 0.62 10.89 -3.79
CA PRO A 228 1.73 11.08 -4.71
C PRO A 228 1.37 12.13 -5.78
N PRO A 229 2.38 12.78 -6.38
CA PRO A 229 2.14 13.75 -7.44
C PRO A 229 1.54 13.03 -8.64
N HIS A 230 0.43 13.57 -9.15
CA HIS A 230 -0.17 13.15 -10.41
C HIS A 230 -0.24 14.38 -11.31
N GLN A 231 -0.02 14.19 -12.61
CA GLN A 231 -0.25 15.27 -13.56
C GLN A 231 -1.71 15.74 -13.45
N GLU A 232 -1.92 17.06 -13.35
CA GLU A 232 -3.26 17.62 -13.43
C GLU A 232 -3.87 17.19 -14.77
N THR A 233 -4.90 16.36 -14.72
CA THR A 233 -5.66 16.00 -15.92
C THR A 233 -6.33 17.26 -16.42
N ARG A 234 -5.75 17.91 -17.43
CA ARG A 234 -6.44 18.99 -18.16
C ARG A 234 -7.59 18.33 -18.92
N PRO A 235 -8.85 18.73 -18.68
CA PRO A 235 -9.97 18.23 -19.48
C PRO A 235 -9.69 18.57 -20.94
N THR A 236 -9.48 17.57 -21.79
CA THR A 236 -9.20 17.75 -23.22
C THR A 236 -10.47 18.04 -24.03
N GLY A 237 -11.58 18.34 -23.37
CA GLY A 237 -12.83 18.75 -23.99
C GLY A 237 -13.59 19.72 -23.09
N GLY A 238 -14.27 20.70 -23.69
CA GLY A 238 -15.18 21.58 -22.97
C GLY A 238 -16.16 20.76 -22.13
N SER A 239 -16.28 21.11 -20.84
CA SER A 239 -17.24 20.48 -19.93
C SER A 239 -18.62 20.41 -20.58
N VAL A 240 -19.11 19.20 -20.85
CA VAL A 240 -20.49 18.95 -21.34
C VAL A 240 -21.54 19.35 -20.29
N ILE A 241 -21.11 19.57 -19.04
CA ILE A 241 -21.98 20.02 -17.96
C ILE A 241 -22.47 21.44 -18.28
N PRO A 242 -23.78 21.65 -18.51
CA PRO A 242 -24.34 22.97 -18.70
C PRO A 242 -24.13 23.78 -17.41
N ARG A 243 -23.48 24.93 -17.51
CA ARG A 243 -23.36 25.85 -16.37
C ARG A 243 -24.68 26.57 -16.21
N VAL A 244 -25.33 26.39 -15.06
CA VAL A 244 -26.48 27.21 -14.69
C VAL A 244 -25.96 28.61 -14.36
N VAL A 245 -26.26 29.59 -15.21
CA VAL A 245 -26.09 31.01 -14.86
C VAL A 245 -27.09 31.29 -13.75
N ARG A 246 -26.60 31.46 -12.51
CA ARG A 246 -27.45 32.02 -11.45
C ARG A 246 -27.78 33.46 -11.84
N SER A 247 -28.95 33.65 -12.44
CA SER A 247 -29.56 34.96 -12.59
C SER A 247 -29.69 35.61 -11.22
N SER A 248 -29.15 36.81 -11.04
CA SER A 248 -29.21 37.58 -9.78
C SER A 248 -30.62 38.06 -9.42
N THR A 249 -31.64 37.76 -10.23
CA THR A 249 -33.05 38.00 -9.87
C THR A 249 -33.57 36.89 -8.97
N ARG A 250 -33.27 37.02 -7.68
CA ARG A 250 -33.89 36.25 -6.59
C ARG A 250 -35.41 36.50 -6.62
N LYS A 251 -36.19 35.61 -7.26
CA LYS A 251 -37.60 35.42 -6.86
C LYS A 251 -37.56 34.72 -5.51
N GLU A 252 -38.14 35.35 -4.49
CA GLU A 252 -38.27 34.74 -3.16
C GLU A 252 -38.87 33.32 -3.27
N PRO A 253 -38.44 32.37 -2.43
CA PRO A 253 -39.04 31.05 -2.39
C PRO A 253 -40.53 31.19 -2.09
N ARG A 254 -41.39 30.59 -2.92
CA ARG A 254 -42.79 30.40 -2.56
C ARG A 254 -42.82 29.58 -1.28
N ASP A 255 -43.37 30.15 -0.22
CA ASP A 255 -43.64 29.45 1.03
C ASP A 255 -44.64 28.31 0.76
N LEU A 256 -44.14 27.07 0.79
CA LEU A 256 -44.93 25.86 0.57
C LEU A 256 -45.58 25.36 1.87
N THR A 257 -45.51 26.11 2.98
CA THR A 257 -46.10 25.70 4.26
C THR A 257 -47.54 26.16 4.48
N SER A 258 -48.11 26.95 3.57
CA SER A 258 -49.50 27.43 3.70
C SER A 258 -50.51 26.34 3.28
N VAL A 259 -51.04 25.61 4.25
CA VAL A 259 -52.23 24.77 4.09
C VAL A 259 -53.46 25.66 3.87
N PRO A 260 -54.26 25.51 2.80
CA PRO A 260 -55.46 26.31 2.60
C PRO A 260 -56.50 26.00 3.68
N ARG A 261 -56.86 26.98 4.51
CA ARG A 261 -58.02 26.87 5.42
C ARG A 261 -59.32 26.89 4.61
N ALA A 262 -60.10 25.82 4.72
CA ALA A 262 -61.42 25.72 4.15
C ALA A 262 -62.40 26.71 4.82
N GLY A 263 -63.04 27.54 3.98
CA GLY A 263 -64.44 27.95 4.07
C GLY A 263 -64.93 28.73 5.30
N ARG A 264 -65.12 30.04 5.14
CA ARG A 264 -66.29 30.73 5.72
C ARG A 264 -67.21 31.17 4.58
N ARG A 265 -68.42 30.60 4.58
CA ARG A 265 -69.54 30.94 3.71
C ARG A 265 -69.85 32.44 3.81
N ARG A 266 -69.82 33.14 2.68
CA ARG A 266 -70.36 34.50 2.54
C ARG A 266 -71.87 34.38 2.36
N THR A 267 -72.63 34.67 3.42
CA THR A 267 -74.08 34.87 3.34
C THR A 267 -74.35 36.23 2.71
N GLY A 268 -74.94 36.24 1.52
CA GLY A 268 -75.33 37.47 0.83
C GLY A 268 -76.29 37.15 -0.31
N ARG A 269 -77.57 36.99 0.03
CA ARG A 269 -78.68 36.92 -0.93
C ARG A 269 -78.71 38.19 -1.79
N ARG A 270 -78.76 38.05 -3.11
CA ARG A 270 -79.64 38.83 -4.00
C ARG A 270 -79.77 38.12 -5.35
N SER A 271 -81.00 37.71 -5.65
CA SER A 271 -81.47 37.12 -6.90
C SER A 271 -81.70 38.23 -7.93
N PRO A 272 -81.32 38.05 -9.21
CA PRO A 272 -81.73 38.95 -10.28
C PRO A 272 -82.71 38.35 -11.31
N TRP A 273 -83.33 37.19 -11.06
CA TRP A 273 -84.22 36.55 -12.05
C TRP A 273 -85.59 36.19 -11.49
N GLY A 274 -86.44 37.20 -11.35
CA GLY A 274 -87.85 37.12 -11.77
C GLY A 274 -88.02 38.25 -12.79
N GLY A 275 -88.73 38.14 -13.90
CA GLY A 275 -89.69 37.16 -14.40
C GLY A 275 -90.63 37.94 -15.34
N SER A 276 -91.04 37.30 -16.44
CA SER A 276 -92.11 37.64 -17.40
C SER A 276 -92.07 38.98 -18.18
N ARG A 277 -91.92 38.87 -19.50
CA ARG A 277 -93.02 38.99 -20.48
C ARG A 277 -92.64 38.29 -21.78
#